data_AF-Q10QM0-F1
#
_entry.id   AF-Q10QM0-F1
#
_cell.length_a   1.000
_cell.length_b   1.000
_cell.length_c   1.000
_cell.angle_alpha   90.00
_cell.angle_beta   90.00
_cell.angle_gamma   90.00
#
_symmetry.space_group_name_H-M   'P 1'
#
loop_
_entity.id
_entity.type
_entity.pdbx_description
1 polymer ?
#
loop_
_entity_poly.entity_id
_entity_poly.type
_entity_poly.pdbx_seq_one_letter_code
_entity_poly.pdbx_strand_id
1 'polypeptide(L)'
;MGSRKKAKPSRSRKKAKPSPDQAVALDYVRAWAHPAASAPPPEPSAADAAGDDFLPHQAARMASGGGGSVLFELHSHSNHSDGFLSPSELVERAHRNGVKVLALTDHDTMAGIPEAVSAAHRFGMRIIPGVEISALYSPKEIAGTGEHVHILAYYGMCGPSRFDDLERMLSNIRDGRYLRARNMLAKLDRLKVPIKWEHVTKIAGEGVAPGRLHIARAMVEMGHIENIRQAFNKYIGDDGPAYATGSEPFAETVVQLINRTGGISALAHPWALKNPDAVIRALKGAGLNALEVYRSDGKVDGFSELAEKYDLLKIGGSDFHGRGGKDESDIGTVKLAITTLCSFLKMARPIWCSAMKDILLKFAEEPSTTNLGKMVLFGELINFNGFSSTGSGMDIVNLCLSSWLSNNGMEEVELEEVRLKLAHCVGKR
;
A
#
# COMPACT_ATOMS: atom_id res chain seq x y z
N MET A 1 2.88 12.47 -65.60
CA MET A 1 2.03 11.26 -65.48
C MET A 1 2.59 10.39 -64.36
N GLY A 2 1.83 10.10 -63.31
CA GLY A 2 2.30 9.32 -62.16
C GLY A 2 1.30 9.40 -61.00
N SER A 3 0.48 8.37 -60.86
CA SER A 3 -0.75 8.30 -60.06
C SER A 3 -0.58 8.50 -58.55
N ARG A 4 -1.41 9.38 -57.97
CA ARG A 4 -1.72 9.42 -56.53
C ARG A 4 -2.49 8.17 -56.13
N LYS A 5 -1.88 7.27 -55.33
CA LYS A 5 -2.59 6.20 -54.60
C LYS A 5 -3.40 6.83 -53.45
N LYS A 6 -4.73 6.69 -53.48
CA LYS A 6 -5.63 7.00 -52.36
C LYS A 6 -5.45 5.95 -51.25
N ALA A 7 -5.15 6.40 -50.02
CA ALA A 7 -5.18 5.56 -48.82
C ALA A 7 -6.63 5.21 -48.44
N LYS A 8 -6.87 3.95 -48.04
CA LYS A 8 -8.16 3.46 -47.52
C LYS A 8 -8.38 3.97 -46.08
N PRO A 9 -9.62 4.30 -45.68
CA PRO A 9 -9.92 4.75 -44.32
C PRO A 9 -9.79 3.60 -43.31
N SER A 10 -9.22 3.88 -42.14
CA SER A 10 -9.10 2.93 -41.03
C SER A 10 -10.48 2.64 -40.42
N ARG A 11 -10.82 1.35 -40.26
CA ARG A 11 -12.00 0.93 -39.49
C ARG A 11 -11.75 1.22 -38.01
N SER A 12 -12.52 2.12 -37.40
CA SER A 12 -12.55 2.29 -35.95
C SER A 12 -13.09 1.00 -35.30
N ARG A 13 -12.27 0.33 -34.48
CA ARG A 13 -12.75 -0.73 -33.58
C ARG A 13 -13.67 -0.07 -32.54
N LYS A 14 -15.00 -0.23 -32.69
CA LYS A 14 -15.94 0.07 -31.60
C LYS A 14 -15.51 -0.74 -30.37
N LYS A 15 -15.25 -0.07 -29.23
CA LYS A 15 -14.99 -0.74 -27.95
C LYS A 15 -16.17 -1.67 -27.63
N ALA A 16 -15.88 -2.93 -27.31
CA ALA A 16 -16.92 -3.90 -26.92
C ALA A 16 -17.65 -3.39 -25.68
N LYS A 17 -18.99 -3.49 -25.66
CA LYS A 17 -19.81 -3.18 -24.49
C LYS A 17 -19.44 -4.16 -23.36
N PRO A 18 -19.29 -3.72 -22.10
CA PRO A 18 -19.00 -4.63 -20.99
C PRO A 18 -20.06 -5.72 -20.87
N SER A 19 -19.66 -6.93 -20.48
CA SER A 19 -20.59 -7.99 -20.09
C SER A 19 -21.43 -7.56 -18.88
N PRO A 20 -22.61 -8.17 -18.63
CA PRO A 20 -23.42 -7.86 -17.45
C PRO A 20 -22.63 -7.93 -16.14
N ASP A 21 -21.78 -8.95 -15.98
CA ASP A 21 -20.93 -9.11 -14.79
C ASP A 21 -19.91 -7.97 -14.65
N GLN A 22 -19.33 -7.52 -15.77
CA GLN A 22 -18.43 -6.37 -15.77
C GLN A 22 -19.14 -5.06 -15.44
N ALA A 23 -20.40 -4.90 -15.85
CA ALA A 23 -21.19 -3.72 -15.51
C ALA A 23 -21.50 -3.68 -14.00
N VAL A 24 -21.97 -4.78 -13.42
CA VAL A 24 -22.21 -4.90 -11.97
C VAL A 24 -20.93 -4.68 -11.16
N ALA A 25 -19.81 -5.28 -11.60
CA ALA A 25 -18.51 -5.07 -10.96
C ALA A 25 -18.06 -3.60 -11.04
N LEU A 26 -18.27 -2.95 -12.19
CA LEU A 26 -17.92 -1.54 -12.38
C LEU A 26 -18.73 -0.62 -11.46
N ASP A 27 -20.04 -0.85 -11.34
CA ASP A 27 -20.90 -0.05 -10.47
C ASP A 27 -20.51 -0.24 -9.00
N TYR A 28 -20.25 -1.47 -8.58
CA TYR A 28 -19.78 -1.78 -7.22
C TYR A 28 -18.45 -1.08 -6.89
N VAL A 29 -17.45 -1.20 -7.77
CA VAL A 29 -16.13 -0.60 -7.58
C VAL A 29 -16.21 0.93 -7.61
N ARG A 30 -17.01 1.52 -8.49
CA ARG A 30 -17.21 2.98 -8.56
C ARG A 30 -17.86 3.53 -7.30
N ALA A 31 -18.92 2.88 -6.82
CA ALA A 31 -19.62 3.30 -5.61
C ALA A 31 -18.71 3.23 -4.38
N TRP A 32 -17.78 2.28 -4.35
CA TRP A 32 -16.77 2.22 -3.29
C TRP A 32 -15.66 3.26 -3.47
N ALA A 33 -15.10 3.41 -4.67
CA ALA A 33 -13.97 4.33 -4.93
C ALA A 33 -14.34 5.82 -4.80
N HIS A 34 -15.60 6.17 -5.04
CA HIS A 34 -16.11 7.54 -4.99
C HIS A 34 -17.29 7.65 -3.99
N PRO A 35 -17.03 7.71 -2.67
CA PRO A 35 -18.06 8.14 -1.74
C PRO A 35 -18.49 9.57 -2.13
N ALA A 36 -19.79 9.89 -2.04
CA ALA A 36 -20.35 11.13 -2.55
C ALA A 36 -19.52 12.38 -2.15
N ALA A 37 -19.14 13.19 -3.14
CA ALA A 37 -18.23 14.31 -2.96
C ALA A 37 -18.79 15.37 -2.00
N SER A 38 -18.09 15.59 -0.88
CA SER A 38 -18.14 16.86 -0.16
C SER A 38 -17.26 17.89 -0.91
N ALA A 39 -17.92 18.70 -1.73
CA ALA A 39 -17.40 19.85 -2.50
C ALA A 39 -16.47 19.56 -3.71
N PRO A 40 -16.59 20.35 -4.80
CA PRO A 40 -15.67 20.26 -5.94
C PRO A 40 -14.26 20.77 -5.56
N PRO A 41 -13.19 20.28 -6.21
CA PRO A 41 -11.83 20.77 -5.94
C PRO A 41 -11.70 22.25 -6.32
N PRO A 42 -10.84 23.03 -5.62
CA PRO A 42 -10.57 24.41 -5.99
C PRO A 42 -9.95 24.49 -7.39
N GLU A 43 -10.33 25.48 -8.18
CA GLU A 43 -9.71 25.72 -9.49
C GLU A 43 -8.19 26.02 -9.33
N PRO A 44 -7.32 25.45 -10.18
CA PRO A 44 -5.89 25.70 -10.10
C PRO A 44 -5.61 27.19 -10.33
N SER A 45 -4.73 27.77 -9.50
CA SER A 45 -4.35 29.17 -9.64
C SER A 45 -3.41 29.34 -10.84
N ALA A 46 -3.42 30.51 -11.48
CA ALA A 46 -2.56 30.80 -12.63
C ALA A 46 -1.04 30.74 -12.34
N ALA A 47 -0.64 30.53 -11.08
CA ALA A 47 0.77 30.37 -10.68
C ALA A 47 1.32 28.94 -10.91
N ASP A 48 0.47 27.93 -11.07
CA ASP A 48 0.88 26.52 -11.22
C ASP A 48 1.26 26.15 -12.67
N ALA A 49 1.21 27.11 -13.59
CA ALA A 49 1.44 26.91 -15.03
C ALA A 49 2.89 27.14 -15.49
N ALA A 50 3.82 27.42 -14.58
CA ALA A 50 5.19 27.79 -14.92
C ALA A 50 6.23 26.96 -14.17
N GLY A 51 6.66 25.85 -14.79
CA GLY A 51 7.94 25.21 -14.47
C GLY A 51 7.86 23.71 -14.18
N ASP A 52 7.74 22.88 -15.22
CA ASP A 52 8.32 21.53 -15.16
C ASP A 52 8.57 20.97 -16.58
N ASP A 53 9.84 20.93 -16.97
CA ASP A 53 10.34 20.62 -18.33
C ASP A 53 10.54 19.10 -18.60
N PHE A 54 9.89 18.22 -17.82
CA PHE A 54 10.10 16.75 -17.88
C PHE A 54 8.84 15.90 -18.19
N LEU A 55 7.90 16.40 -18.99
CA LEU A 55 6.66 15.67 -19.34
C LEU A 55 6.58 15.23 -20.82
N PRO A 56 6.35 13.93 -21.13
CA PRO A 56 5.88 13.50 -22.44
C PRO A 56 4.42 13.93 -22.67
N HIS A 57 4.15 14.57 -23.82
CA HIS A 57 2.86 15.16 -24.25
C HIS A 57 1.62 14.21 -24.37
N GLN A 58 1.60 13.00 -23.78
CA GLN A 58 0.48 12.05 -23.94
C GLN A 58 -0.51 11.97 -22.75
N ALA A 59 -0.18 12.48 -21.57
CA ALA A 59 -1.04 12.34 -20.38
C ALA A 59 -2.29 13.27 -20.39
N ALA A 60 -2.22 14.43 -21.05
CA ALA A 60 -3.27 15.46 -20.98
C ALA A 60 -4.58 15.15 -21.74
N ARG A 61 -4.68 14.03 -22.47
CA ARG A 61 -5.87 13.69 -23.29
C ARG A 61 -6.89 12.73 -22.64
N MET A 62 -6.67 12.26 -21.41
CA MET A 62 -7.56 11.28 -20.76
C MET A 62 -8.53 11.87 -19.73
N ALA A 63 -8.42 13.17 -19.39
CA ALA A 63 -9.17 13.78 -18.30
C ALA A 63 -10.58 14.30 -18.64
N SER A 64 -10.97 14.37 -19.92
CA SER A 64 -12.28 14.93 -20.32
C SER A 64 -12.97 14.10 -21.42
N GLY A 65 -13.54 12.96 -21.03
CA GLY A 65 -14.34 12.15 -21.95
C GLY A 65 -14.95 10.89 -21.34
N GLY A 66 -16.25 10.96 -21.07
CA GLY A 66 -17.23 9.87 -20.91
C GLY A 66 -16.75 8.42 -20.73
N GLY A 67 -17.00 7.88 -19.54
CA GLY A 67 -17.21 6.44 -19.30
C GLY A 67 -15.99 5.53 -19.45
N GLY A 68 -15.38 5.16 -18.32
CA GLY A 68 -14.88 3.79 -18.15
C GLY A 68 -13.38 3.60 -17.94
N SER A 69 -12.92 3.81 -16.70
CA SER A 69 -12.13 2.86 -15.90
C SER A 69 -11.93 3.46 -14.50
N VAL A 70 -11.94 2.63 -13.45
CA VAL A 70 -11.47 3.03 -12.12
C VAL A 70 -10.09 2.40 -11.96
N LEU A 71 -9.05 3.21 -11.74
CA LEU A 71 -7.68 2.74 -11.64
C LEU A 71 -7.26 2.67 -10.16
N PHE A 72 -6.77 1.49 -9.77
CA PHE A 72 -6.22 1.24 -8.44
C PHE A 72 -4.71 1.07 -8.56
N GLU A 73 -3.97 1.65 -7.64
CA GLU A 73 -2.59 1.29 -7.34
C GLU A 73 -2.60 0.56 -6.00
N LEU A 74 -2.08 -0.66 -5.94
CA LEU A 74 -2.12 -1.50 -4.75
C LEU A 74 -0.73 -1.78 -4.16
N HIS A 75 0.34 -1.22 -4.73
CA HIS A 75 1.69 -1.37 -4.18
C HIS A 75 2.56 -0.15 -4.54
N SER A 76 2.85 0.68 -3.54
CA SER A 76 3.67 1.88 -3.72
C SER A 76 4.35 2.31 -2.42
N HIS A 77 5.48 3.01 -2.55
CA HIS A 77 6.34 3.41 -1.44
C HIS A 77 6.56 4.92 -1.41
N SER A 78 6.68 5.46 -0.20
CA SER A 78 7.02 6.84 0.08
C SER A 78 8.39 6.93 0.78
N ASN A 79 8.82 8.16 1.05
CA ASN A 79 10.02 8.43 1.83
C ASN A 79 9.91 8.08 3.33
N HIS A 80 8.78 7.55 3.80
CA HIS A 80 8.70 6.93 5.12
C HIS A 80 9.37 5.54 5.16
N SER A 81 9.67 4.95 4.01
CA SER A 81 10.50 3.76 3.88
C SER A 81 11.68 4.00 2.96
N ASP A 82 11.65 3.58 1.69
CA ASP A 82 12.75 3.77 0.75
C ASP A 82 12.32 4.34 -0.62
N GLY A 83 11.10 4.87 -0.68
CA GLY A 83 10.65 5.75 -1.73
C GLY A 83 11.32 7.13 -1.68
N PHE A 84 11.22 7.87 -2.79
CA PHE A 84 11.80 9.19 -2.95
C PHE A 84 10.80 10.32 -2.69
N LEU A 85 9.52 10.06 -2.96
CA LEU A 85 8.45 11.05 -2.83
C LEU A 85 7.86 10.99 -1.41
N SER A 86 7.52 12.15 -0.86
CA SER A 86 6.62 12.22 0.29
C SER A 86 5.26 11.56 -0.03
N PRO A 87 4.50 11.13 0.99
CA PRO A 87 3.13 10.66 0.78
C PRO A 87 2.27 11.64 -0.02
N SER A 88 2.41 12.96 0.23
CA SER A 88 1.69 14.00 -0.53
C SER A 88 2.06 14.03 -2.02
N GLU A 89 3.36 14.02 -2.33
CA GLU A 89 3.86 14.02 -3.72
C GLU A 89 3.50 12.72 -4.46
N LEU A 90 3.53 11.58 -3.75
CA LEU A 90 3.11 10.28 -4.28
C LEU A 90 1.63 10.29 -4.67
N VAL A 91 0.76 10.82 -3.80
CA VAL A 91 -0.66 10.98 -4.08
C VAL A 91 -0.90 11.89 -5.28
N GLU A 92 -0.21 13.02 -5.36
CA GLU A 92 -0.32 13.94 -6.49
C GLU A 92 0.14 13.29 -7.80
N ARG A 93 1.23 12.52 -7.78
CA ARG A 93 1.71 11.77 -8.95
C ARG A 93 0.68 10.72 -9.38
N ALA A 94 0.13 9.97 -8.44
CA ALA A 94 -0.92 8.98 -8.68
C ALA A 94 -2.17 9.63 -9.30
N HIS A 95 -2.60 10.78 -8.77
CA HIS A 95 -3.72 11.56 -9.32
C HIS A 95 -3.49 11.94 -10.78
N ARG A 96 -2.31 12.49 -11.09
CA ARG A 96 -1.91 12.86 -12.46
C ARG A 96 -1.94 11.68 -13.43
N ASN A 97 -1.64 10.48 -12.94
CA ASN A 97 -1.71 9.23 -13.71
C ASN A 97 -3.13 8.62 -13.75
N GLY A 98 -4.13 9.28 -13.18
CA GLY A 98 -5.54 8.87 -13.22
C GLY A 98 -5.92 7.84 -12.16
N VAL A 99 -5.06 7.56 -11.19
CA VAL A 99 -5.34 6.67 -10.06
C VAL A 99 -6.47 7.28 -9.22
N LYS A 100 -7.45 6.45 -8.85
CA LYS A 100 -8.58 6.85 -7.98
C LYS A 100 -8.47 6.27 -6.58
N VAL A 101 -7.79 5.12 -6.46
CA VAL A 101 -7.55 4.45 -5.19
C VAL A 101 -6.08 4.08 -5.12
N LEU A 102 -5.42 4.48 -4.05
CA LEU A 102 -3.99 4.27 -3.83
C LEU A 102 -3.78 3.53 -2.50
N ALA A 103 -3.10 2.39 -2.52
CA ALA A 103 -2.53 1.79 -1.32
C ALA A 103 -1.10 2.28 -1.14
N LEU A 104 -0.84 2.98 -0.02
CA LEU A 104 0.52 3.27 0.42
C LEU A 104 0.97 2.09 1.28
N THR A 105 2.08 1.45 0.90
CA THR A 105 2.53 0.17 1.43
C THR A 105 4.00 0.23 1.83
N ASP A 106 4.41 1.33 2.46
CA ASP A 106 5.79 1.52 2.93
C ASP A 106 6.33 0.29 3.69
N HIS A 107 7.63 0.04 3.54
CA HIS A 107 8.27 -1.08 4.23
C HIS A 107 8.23 -0.92 5.76
N ASP A 108 7.59 -1.89 6.42
CA ASP A 108 7.57 -2.05 7.87
C ASP A 108 7.08 -0.82 8.66
N THR A 109 6.27 0.05 8.04
CA THR A 109 5.70 1.24 8.70
C THR A 109 4.40 1.68 8.07
N MET A 110 3.52 2.26 8.87
CA MET A 110 2.29 2.93 8.42
C MET A 110 2.36 4.45 8.65
N ALA A 111 3.54 4.99 8.94
CA ALA A 111 3.72 6.39 9.35
C ALA A 111 3.32 7.42 8.28
N GLY A 112 3.40 7.07 6.99
CA GLY A 112 3.01 7.95 5.88
C GLY A 112 1.51 7.98 5.59
N ILE A 113 0.71 7.06 6.16
CA ILE A 113 -0.72 6.95 5.84
C ILE A 113 -1.51 8.22 6.19
N PRO A 114 -1.35 8.85 7.37
CA PRO A 114 -2.12 10.06 7.71
C PRO A 114 -1.89 11.20 6.71
N GLU A 115 -0.64 11.40 6.28
CA GLU A 115 -0.31 12.41 5.27
C GLU A 115 -0.93 12.05 3.90
N ALA A 116 -0.83 10.78 3.47
CA ALA A 116 -1.45 10.32 2.23
C ALA A 116 -2.97 10.55 2.22
N VAL A 117 -3.66 10.24 3.33
CA VAL A 117 -5.11 10.43 3.49
C VAL A 117 -5.48 11.90 3.35
N SER A 118 -4.76 12.78 4.06
CA SER A 118 -4.94 14.24 3.96
C SER A 118 -4.73 14.75 2.53
N ALA A 119 -3.67 14.30 1.86
CA ALA A 119 -3.37 14.69 0.50
C ALA A 119 -4.44 14.21 -0.50
N ALA A 120 -4.94 12.98 -0.33
CA ALA A 120 -5.90 12.34 -1.25
C ALA A 120 -7.27 13.00 -1.23
N HIS A 121 -7.69 13.53 -0.08
CA HIS A 121 -8.94 14.28 0.07
C HIS A 121 -9.01 15.45 -0.93
N ARG A 122 -7.89 16.18 -1.13
CA ARG A 122 -7.79 17.31 -2.08
C ARG A 122 -8.07 16.92 -3.54
N PHE A 123 -7.83 15.66 -3.89
CA PHE A 123 -7.93 15.14 -5.25
C PHE A 123 -9.15 14.23 -5.48
N GLY A 124 -10.01 14.07 -4.48
CA GLY A 124 -11.11 13.10 -4.51
C GLY A 124 -10.61 11.66 -4.73
N MET A 125 -9.43 11.36 -4.20
CA MET A 125 -8.84 10.03 -4.21
C MET A 125 -9.09 9.34 -2.88
N ARG A 126 -9.06 8.00 -2.90
CA ARG A 126 -9.13 7.19 -1.68
C ARG A 126 -7.79 6.55 -1.39
N ILE A 127 -7.38 6.58 -0.13
CA ILE A 127 -6.25 5.78 0.36
C ILE A 127 -6.77 4.45 0.92
N ILE A 128 -6.06 3.37 0.61
CA ILE A 128 -6.14 2.11 1.36
C ILE A 128 -4.95 2.10 2.33
N PRO A 129 -5.16 2.18 3.64
CA PRO A 129 -4.08 2.01 4.61
C PRO A 129 -3.39 0.65 4.41
N GLY A 130 -2.10 0.68 4.08
CA GLY A 130 -1.32 -0.53 3.84
C GLY A 130 0.07 -0.48 4.44
N VAL A 131 0.76 -1.61 4.36
CA VAL A 131 2.17 -1.78 4.75
C VAL A 131 2.74 -2.99 4.03
N GLU A 132 3.99 -2.92 3.59
CA GLU A 132 4.73 -4.09 3.11
C GLU A 132 5.64 -4.60 4.24
N ILE A 133 5.30 -5.77 4.78
CA ILE A 133 5.98 -6.35 5.95
C ILE A 133 7.06 -7.30 5.50
N SER A 134 8.30 -7.03 5.90
CA SER A 134 9.43 -7.94 5.71
C SER A 134 9.32 -9.17 6.61
N ALA A 135 9.47 -10.35 6.01
CA ALA A 135 9.36 -11.61 6.70
C ALA A 135 10.37 -12.65 6.18
N LEU A 136 10.54 -13.71 6.96
CA LEU A 136 11.38 -14.84 6.60
C LEU A 136 10.51 -16.09 6.40
N TYR A 137 10.57 -16.68 5.22
CA TYR A 137 10.08 -18.03 5.01
C TYR A 137 11.19 -19.03 5.32
N SER A 138 10.97 -19.93 6.28
CA SER A 138 11.92 -21.00 6.59
C SER A 138 11.20 -22.35 6.53
N PRO A 139 11.51 -23.21 5.56
CA PRO A 139 11.03 -24.59 5.58
C PRO A 139 11.48 -25.27 6.88
N LYS A 140 10.56 -25.94 7.58
CA LYS A 140 10.88 -26.68 8.82
C LYS A 140 11.95 -27.75 8.61
N GLU A 141 12.12 -28.22 7.37
CA GLU A 141 12.95 -29.36 7.01
C GLU A 141 14.43 -29.01 6.80
N ILE A 142 14.77 -27.72 6.64
CA ILE A 142 16.15 -27.30 6.39
C ILE A 142 16.47 -26.07 7.24
N ALA A 143 17.14 -26.30 8.37
CA ALA A 143 17.63 -25.21 9.22
C ALA A 143 18.69 -24.38 8.45
N GLY A 144 18.53 -23.05 8.45
CA GLY A 144 19.48 -22.12 7.84
C GLY A 144 19.17 -21.68 6.41
N THR A 145 18.11 -22.17 5.77
CA THR A 145 17.71 -21.76 4.40
C THR A 145 16.51 -20.82 4.40
N GLY A 146 16.52 -19.83 5.29
CA GLY A 146 15.48 -18.80 5.31
C GLY A 146 15.52 -17.97 4.03
N GLU A 147 14.40 -17.84 3.33
CA GLU A 147 14.21 -16.98 2.18
C GLU A 147 13.44 -15.72 2.59
N HIS A 148 13.92 -14.55 2.20
CA HIS A 148 13.23 -13.28 2.48
C HIS A 148 12.00 -13.16 1.61
N VAL A 149 10.87 -12.83 2.23
CA VAL A 149 9.60 -12.63 1.55
C VAL A 149 8.96 -11.35 2.07
N HIS A 150 8.14 -10.71 1.24
CA HIS A 150 7.39 -9.53 1.65
C HIS A 150 5.89 -9.79 1.57
N ILE A 151 5.17 -9.41 2.63
CA ILE A 151 3.73 -9.57 2.75
C ILE A 151 3.08 -8.21 2.80
N LEU A 152 2.27 -7.88 1.80
CA LEU A 152 1.42 -6.69 1.80
C LEU A 152 0.25 -6.93 2.73
N ALA A 153 -0.07 -5.93 3.54
CA ALA A 153 -1.28 -5.87 4.34
C ALA A 153 -2.15 -4.70 3.88
N TYR A 154 -3.45 -4.93 3.70
CA TYR A 154 -4.43 -3.90 3.35
C TYR A 154 -5.54 -3.81 4.39
N TYR A 155 -5.71 -2.64 5.00
CA TYR A 155 -6.71 -2.37 6.01
C TYR A 155 -7.81 -1.43 5.49
N GLY A 156 -8.95 -1.45 6.18
CA GLY A 156 -10.01 -0.46 5.94
C GLY A 156 -9.58 0.93 6.41
N MET A 157 -10.42 1.95 6.14
CA MET A 157 -10.14 3.34 6.50
C MET A 157 -10.02 3.56 8.02
N CYS A 158 -10.55 2.66 8.85
CA CYS A 158 -10.35 2.66 10.29
C CYS A 158 -8.97 2.15 10.73
N GLY A 159 -8.19 1.56 9.83
CA GLY A 159 -6.95 0.87 10.13
C GLY A 159 -7.14 -0.50 10.80
N PRO A 160 -6.06 -1.07 11.38
CA PRO A 160 -6.07 -2.37 12.03
C PRO A 160 -6.76 -2.36 13.40
N SER A 161 -7.57 -3.38 13.70
CA SER A 161 -8.29 -3.48 14.99
C SER A 161 -7.39 -3.67 16.21
N ARG A 162 -6.21 -4.26 15.99
CA ARG A 162 -5.18 -4.51 17.01
C ARG A 162 -3.91 -3.75 16.67
N PHE A 163 -4.03 -2.45 16.43
CA PHE A 163 -2.91 -1.58 16.02
C PHE A 163 -1.66 -1.74 16.88
N ASP A 164 -1.79 -1.83 18.20
CA ASP A 164 -0.63 -1.99 19.11
C ASP A 164 0.16 -3.29 18.88
N ASP A 165 -0.52 -4.38 18.49
CA ASP A 165 0.15 -5.65 18.19
C ASP A 165 0.90 -5.60 16.85
N LEU A 166 0.27 -4.96 15.85
CA LEU A 166 0.90 -4.71 14.55
C LEU A 166 2.13 -3.82 14.73
N GLU A 167 1.97 -2.67 15.37
CA GLU A 167 3.02 -1.68 15.55
C GLU A 167 4.21 -2.24 16.34
N ARG A 168 3.96 -3.10 17.34
CA ARG A 168 5.02 -3.82 18.05
C ARG A 168 5.85 -4.71 17.12
N MET A 169 5.20 -5.45 16.22
CA MET A 169 5.91 -6.28 15.23
C MET A 169 6.70 -5.41 14.26
N LEU A 170 6.07 -4.35 13.70
CA LEU A 170 6.71 -3.44 12.77
C LEU A 170 7.93 -2.74 13.41
N SER A 171 7.80 -2.26 14.64
CA SER A 171 8.91 -1.66 15.41
C SER A 171 10.06 -2.63 15.59
N ASN A 172 9.79 -3.88 15.95
CA ASN A 172 10.84 -4.89 16.11
C ASN A 172 11.61 -5.13 14.80
N ILE A 173 10.92 -5.14 13.65
CA ILE A 173 11.56 -5.28 12.33
C ILE A 173 12.43 -4.06 12.04
N ARG A 174 11.92 -2.84 12.29
CA ARG A 174 12.68 -1.60 12.09
C ARG A 174 13.93 -1.54 12.97
N ASP A 175 13.86 -1.96 14.24
CA ASP A 175 15.03 -2.07 15.12
C ASP A 175 16.09 -3.04 14.56
N GLY A 176 15.64 -4.17 14.01
CA GLY A 176 16.52 -5.11 13.30
C GLY A 176 17.14 -4.51 12.04
N ARG A 177 16.43 -3.67 11.29
CA ARG A 177 16.97 -2.95 10.13
C ARG A 177 18.10 -1.99 10.54
N TYR A 178 17.95 -1.26 11.65
CA TYR A 178 19.03 -0.41 12.19
C TYR A 178 20.27 -1.24 12.53
N LEU A 179 20.11 -2.36 13.23
CA LEU A 179 21.20 -3.26 13.58
C LEU A 179 21.86 -3.86 12.32
N ARG A 180 21.04 -4.35 11.38
CA ARG A 180 21.46 -4.89 10.09
C ARG A 180 22.31 -3.88 9.34
N ALA A 181 21.84 -2.65 9.20
CA ALA A 181 22.56 -1.59 8.49
C ALA A 181 23.94 -1.32 9.11
N ARG A 182 24.03 -1.20 10.45
CA ARG A 182 25.32 -1.04 11.15
C ARG A 182 26.28 -2.21 10.87
N ASN A 183 25.77 -3.44 10.91
CA ASN A 183 26.57 -4.63 10.62
C ASN A 183 27.05 -4.66 9.16
N MET A 184 26.19 -4.28 8.21
CA MET A 184 26.56 -4.17 6.80
C MET A 184 27.67 -3.12 6.58
N LEU A 185 27.57 -1.95 7.21
CA LEU A 185 28.61 -0.92 7.12
C LEU A 185 29.95 -1.39 7.70
N ALA A 186 29.92 -2.11 8.84
CA ALA A 186 31.13 -2.70 9.42
C ALA A 186 31.75 -3.81 8.53
N LYS A 187 30.96 -4.49 7.71
CA LYS A 187 31.47 -5.43 6.70
C LYS A 187 32.02 -4.71 5.48
N LEU A 188 31.33 -3.68 4.99
CA LEU A 188 31.80 -2.84 3.88
C LEU A 188 33.13 -2.16 4.19
N ASP A 189 33.33 -1.68 5.41
CA ASP A 189 34.61 -1.11 5.88
C ASP A 189 35.76 -2.13 5.76
N ARG A 190 35.54 -3.38 6.21
CA ARG A 190 36.51 -4.47 6.07
C ARG A 190 36.85 -4.79 4.61
N LEU A 191 35.89 -4.59 3.71
CA LEU A 191 36.03 -4.75 2.26
C LEU A 191 36.64 -3.51 1.57
N LYS A 192 37.13 -2.53 2.34
CA LYS A 192 37.71 -1.27 1.85
C LYS A 192 36.71 -0.39 1.10
N VAL A 193 35.43 -0.48 1.47
CA VAL A 193 34.32 0.35 0.95
C VAL A 193 33.69 1.11 2.12
N PRO A 194 34.40 2.03 2.79
CA PRO A 194 33.90 2.67 3.99
C PRO A 194 32.72 3.60 3.68
N ILE A 195 31.65 3.48 4.45
CA ILE A 195 30.48 4.36 4.40
C ILE A 195 30.13 4.75 5.83
N LYS A 196 30.05 6.05 6.09
CA LYS A 196 29.68 6.58 7.39
C LYS A 196 28.19 6.39 7.66
N TRP A 197 27.85 6.18 8.93
CA TRP A 197 26.45 6.02 9.37
C TRP A 197 25.60 7.22 8.95
N GLU A 198 26.14 8.43 9.11
CA GLU A 198 25.45 9.69 8.84
C GLU A 198 25.03 9.84 7.38
N HIS A 199 25.78 9.27 6.43
CA HIS A 199 25.41 9.30 5.02
C HIS A 199 24.19 8.42 4.75
N VAL A 200 24.14 7.22 5.36
CA VAL A 200 23.01 6.31 5.21
C VAL A 200 21.75 6.89 5.86
N THR A 201 21.86 7.46 7.05
CA THR A 201 20.69 8.06 7.73
C THR A 201 20.23 9.35 7.07
N LYS A 202 21.14 10.15 6.50
CA LYS A 202 20.75 11.32 5.70
C LYS A 202 19.94 10.93 4.48
N ILE A 203 20.33 9.84 3.81
CA ILE A 203 19.62 9.31 2.63
C ILE A 203 18.27 8.70 3.01
N ALA A 204 18.22 7.96 4.13
CA ALA A 204 16.99 7.34 4.61
C ALA A 204 15.96 8.39 5.09
N GLY A 205 16.43 9.45 5.75
CA GLY A 205 15.57 10.45 6.38
C GLY A 205 15.41 10.23 7.88
N GLU A 206 14.85 11.22 8.56
CA GLU A 206 14.65 11.18 10.01
C GLU A 206 13.59 10.13 10.38
N GLY A 207 13.92 9.27 11.36
CA GLY A 207 13.02 8.20 11.83
C GLY A 207 12.90 6.98 10.90
N VAL A 208 13.47 7.02 9.70
CA VAL A 208 13.36 5.96 8.70
C VAL A 208 14.41 4.87 8.92
N ALA A 209 13.97 3.63 9.10
CA ALA A 209 14.86 2.49 9.32
C ALA A 209 15.61 2.11 8.02
N PRO A 210 16.96 2.13 7.98
CA PRO A 210 17.68 1.95 6.73
C PRO A 210 17.52 0.56 6.10
N GLY A 211 17.04 0.52 4.85
CA GLY A 211 17.07 -0.66 3.99
C GLY A 211 18.38 -0.78 3.19
N ARG A 212 18.50 -1.90 2.45
CA ARG A 212 19.63 -2.14 1.53
C ARG A 212 19.68 -1.10 0.41
N LEU A 213 18.53 -0.58 -0.03
CA LEU A 213 18.46 0.47 -1.05
C LEU A 213 19.13 1.77 -0.58
N HIS A 214 18.96 2.18 0.69
CA HIS A 214 19.67 3.34 1.25
C HIS A 214 21.18 3.13 1.28
N ILE A 215 21.64 1.93 1.63
CA ILE A 215 23.06 1.59 1.60
C ILE A 215 23.58 1.62 0.16
N ALA A 216 22.85 1.07 -0.82
CA ALA A 216 23.22 1.13 -2.22
C ALA A 216 23.33 2.58 -2.73
N ARG A 217 22.36 3.44 -2.37
CA ARG A 217 22.40 4.87 -2.69
C ARG A 217 23.62 5.54 -2.07
N ALA A 218 23.92 5.27 -0.80
CA ALA A 218 25.12 5.78 -0.13
C ALA A 218 26.41 5.31 -0.84
N MET A 219 26.45 4.06 -1.32
CA MET A 219 27.59 3.54 -2.08
C MET A 219 27.79 4.29 -3.40
N VAL A 220 26.69 4.62 -4.10
CA VAL A 220 26.73 5.42 -5.34
C VAL A 220 27.17 6.85 -5.04
N GLU A 221 26.55 7.53 -4.07
CA GLU A 221 26.89 8.92 -3.71
C GLU A 221 28.34 9.07 -3.25
N MET A 222 28.91 8.05 -2.61
CA MET A 222 30.31 8.03 -2.19
C MET A 222 31.30 7.63 -3.30
N GLY A 223 30.82 7.30 -4.51
CA GLY A 223 31.65 6.94 -5.66
C GLY A 223 32.29 5.55 -5.57
N HIS A 224 31.81 4.68 -4.67
CA HIS A 224 32.33 3.31 -4.52
C HIS A 224 31.84 2.34 -5.60
N ILE A 225 30.70 2.67 -6.22
CA ILE A 225 30.04 1.90 -7.27
C ILE A 225 29.35 2.86 -8.25
N GLU A 226 29.04 2.39 -9.45
CA GLU A 226 28.43 3.18 -10.53
C GLU A 226 26.91 3.27 -10.40
N ASN A 227 26.26 2.22 -9.88
CA ASN A 227 24.81 2.14 -9.83
C ASN A 227 24.32 1.16 -8.75
N ILE A 228 23.04 1.27 -8.41
CA ILE A 228 22.38 0.44 -7.38
C ILE A 228 22.50 -1.06 -7.68
N ARG A 229 22.34 -1.46 -8.95
CA ARG A 229 22.43 -2.87 -9.37
C ARG A 229 23.80 -3.48 -9.03
N GLN A 230 24.87 -2.72 -9.23
CA GLN A 230 26.22 -3.12 -8.85
C GLN A 230 26.37 -3.32 -7.34
N ALA A 231 25.71 -2.50 -6.51
CA ALA A 231 25.70 -2.64 -5.06
C ALA A 231 25.19 -4.04 -4.65
N PHE A 232 23.99 -4.38 -5.13
CA PHE A 232 23.33 -5.64 -4.80
C PHE A 232 24.11 -6.84 -5.32
N ASN A 233 24.60 -6.79 -6.55
CA ASN A 233 25.33 -7.91 -7.14
C ASN A 233 26.69 -8.16 -6.46
N LYS A 234 27.40 -7.11 -6.04
CA LYS A 234 28.78 -7.24 -5.56
C LYS A 234 28.92 -7.30 -4.04
N TYR A 235 28.03 -6.65 -3.29
CA TYR A 235 28.24 -6.43 -1.86
C TYR A 235 27.06 -6.81 -0.99
N ILE A 236 25.85 -6.32 -1.30
CA ILE A 236 24.74 -6.27 -0.32
C ILE A 236 23.54 -7.17 -0.65
N GLY A 237 23.58 -7.93 -1.75
CA GLY A 237 22.60 -8.98 -2.07
C GLY A 237 22.63 -10.12 -1.05
N ASP A 238 21.69 -11.07 -1.14
CA ASP A 238 21.53 -12.13 -0.13
C ASP A 238 22.79 -12.99 0.07
N ASP A 239 23.53 -13.24 -1.00
CA ASP A 239 24.80 -13.98 -0.99
C ASP A 239 26.03 -13.03 -0.97
N GLY A 240 25.80 -11.73 -0.74
CA GLY A 240 26.82 -10.69 -0.81
C GLY A 240 27.74 -10.67 0.42
N PRO A 241 29.02 -10.29 0.26
CA PRO A 241 30.00 -10.32 1.36
C PRO A 241 29.70 -9.32 2.49
N ALA A 242 28.90 -8.28 2.21
CA ALA A 242 28.45 -7.31 3.20
C ALA A 242 27.05 -7.60 3.75
N TYR A 243 26.37 -8.64 3.28
CA TYR A 243 25.03 -9.00 3.73
C TYR A 243 24.97 -9.24 5.24
N ALA A 244 23.89 -8.82 5.89
CA ALA A 244 23.62 -9.12 7.29
C ALA A 244 22.12 -9.38 7.48
N THR A 245 21.76 -10.14 8.51
CA THR A 245 20.36 -10.46 8.85
C THR A 245 19.76 -9.38 9.76
N GLY A 246 18.44 -9.23 9.70
CA GLY A 246 17.66 -8.40 10.61
C GLY A 246 16.94 -9.24 11.68
N SER A 247 15.76 -8.78 12.07
CA SER A 247 14.85 -9.39 13.05
C SER A 247 13.52 -9.80 12.41
N GLU A 248 13.53 -10.10 11.12
CA GLU A 248 12.33 -10.42 10.35
C GLU A 248 11.60 -11.64 10.96
N PRO A 249 10.29 -11.55 11.27
CA PRO A 249 9.51 -12.66 11.80
C PRO A 249 9.24 -13.72 10.73
N PHE A 250 8.80 -14.92 11.16
CA PHE A 250 8.33 -15.94 10.21
C PHE A 250 7.12 -15.45 9.42
N ALA A 251 7.12 -15.71 8.12
CA ALA A 251 6.10 -15.23 7.19
C ALA A 251 4.68 -15.72 7.53
N GLU A 252 4.52 -16.95 8.02
CA GLU A 252 3.23 -17.46 8.50
C GLU A 252 2.71 -16.67 9.70
N THR A 253 3.59 -16.25 10.62
CA THR A 253 3.23 -15.41 11.77
C THR A 253 2.76 -14.04 11.33
N VAL A 254 3.38 -13.46 10.29
CA VAL A 254 2.97 -12.18 9.69
C VAL A 254 1.57 -12.29 9.10
N VAL A 255 1.31 -13.30 8.27
CA VAL A 255 -0.01 -13.56 7.67
C VAL A 255 -1.08 -13.74 8.77
N GLN A 256 -0.79 -14.52 9.80
CA GLN A 256 -1.70 -14.72 10.92
C GLN A 256 -1.98 -13.42 11.69
N LEU A 257 -0.98 -12.56 11.88
CA LEU A 257 -1.17 -11.28 12.54
C LEU A 257 -2.05 -10.36 11.70
N ILE A 258 -1.79 -10.24 10.40
CA ILE A 258 -2.62 -9.44 9.47
C ILE A 258 -4.09 -9.87 9.53
N ASN A 259 -4.33 -11.19 9.53
CA ASN A 259 -5.69 -11.72 9.64
C ASN A 259 -6.35 -11.35 11.00
N ARG A 260 -5.60 -11.39 12.10
CA ARG A 260 -6.09 -11.03 13.45
C ARG A 260 -6.30 -9.53 13.65
N THR A 261 -5.62 -8.69 12.88
CA THR A 261 -5.75 -7.23 12.91
C THR A 261 -6.78 -6.71 11.90
N GLY A 262 -7.44 -7.61 11.15
CA GLY A 262 -8.50 -7.25 10.20
C GLY A 262 -7.99 -6.70 8.87
N GLY A 263 -6.83 -7.18 8.40
CA GLY A 263 -6.27 -6.86 7.10
C GLY A 263 -6.42 -8.00 6.08
N ILE A 264 -6.29 -7.66 4.80
CA ILE A 264 -6.02 -8.64 3.73
C ILE A 264 -4.52 -8.79 3.58
N SER A 265 -4.04 -10.03 3.58
CA SER A 265 -2.64 -10.36 3.32
C SER A 265 -2.42 -10.77 1.86
N ALA A 266 -1.36 -10.24 1.24
CA ALA A 266 -0.93 -10.63 -0.10
C ALA A 266 0.58 -10.89 -0.17
N LEU A 267 1.00 -11.93 -0.89
CA LEU A 267 2.42 -12.16 -1.16
C LEU A 267 2.86 -11.22 -2.29
N ALA A 268 3.80 -10.32 -1.97
CA ALA A 268 4.37 -9.37 -2.92
C ALA A 268 5.39 -10.05 -3.84
N HIS A 269 5.48 -9.55 -5.08
CA HIS A 269 6.49 -9.87 -6.09
C HIS A 269 7.05 -11.31 -6.03
N PRO A 270 6.20 -12.35 -6.06
CA PRO A 270 6.60 -13.75 -5.82
C PRO A 270 7.58 -14.30 -6.87
N TRP A 271 7.74 -13.60 -8.00
CA TRP A 271 8.75 -13.88 -9.03
C TRP A 271 10.19 -13.62 -8.58
N ALA A 272 10.40 -12.95 -7.43
CA ALA A 272 11.71 -12.80 -6.82
C ALA A 272 12.14 -14.05 -6.01
N LEU A 273 11.23 -14.99 -5.76
CA LEU A 273 11.47 -16.15 -4.92
C LEU A 273 12.12 -17.31 -5.68
N LYS A 274 12.99 -18.05 -5.00
CA LYS A 274 13.64 -19.28 -5.44
C LYS A 274 12.64 -20.44 -5.55
N ASN A 275 11.69 -20.55 -4.61
CA ASN A 275 10.67 -21.62 -4.61
C ASN A 275 9.24 -21.10 -4.31
N PRO A 276 8.63 -20.35 -5.25
CA PRO A 276 7.35 -19.69 -5.00
C PRO A 276 6.20 -20.65 -4.65
N ASP A 277 6.11 -21.84 -5.25
CA ASP A 277 5.01 -22.78 -4.96
C ASP A 277 5.02 -23.26 -3.50
N ALA A 278 6.20 -23.55 -2.94
CA ALA A 278 6.34 -23.98 -1.55
C ALA A 278 5.99 -22.85 -0.57
N VAL A 279 6.45 -21.63 -0.85
CA VAL A 279 6.13 -20.43 -0.05
C VAL A 279 4.62 -20.17 -0.09
N ILE A 280 4.03 -20.11 -1.28
CA ILE A 280 2.59 -19.84 -1.46
C ILE A 280 1.75 -20.90 -0.74
N ARG A 281 2.11 -22.19 -0.84
CA ARG A 281 1.40 -23.27 -0.14
C ARG A 281 1.41 -23.09 1.38
N ALA A 282 2.58 -22.77 1.95
CA ALA A 282 2.72 -22.56 3.39
C ALA A 282 1.92 -21.35 3.87
N LEU A 283 2.04 -20.22 3.15
CA LEU A 283 1.31 -18.98 3.49
C LEU A 283 -0.19 -19.13 3.31
N LYS A 284 -0.67 -19.86 2.29
CA LYS A 284 -2.10 -20.19 2.17
C LYS A 284 -2.58 -20.97 3.38
N GLY A 285 -1.81 -21.94 3.87
CA GLY A 285 -2.10 -22.67 5.11
C GLY A 285 -2.15 -21.77 6.36
N ALA A 286 -1.42 -20.65 6.36
CA ALA A 286 -1.48 -19.63 7.41
C ALA A 286 -2.63 -18.61 7.26
N GLY A 287 -3.35 -18.66 6.13
CA GLY A 287 -4.50 -17.80 5.83
C GLY A 287 -4.23 -16.68 4.83
N LEU A 288 -3.25 -16.82 3.95
CA LEU A 288 -2.98 -15.83 2.88
C LEU A 288 -4.21 -15.64 1.98
N ASN A 289 -4.50 -14.38 1.62
CA ASN A 289 -5.69 -14.03 0.85
C ASN A 289 -5.41 -13.78 -0.64
N ALA A 290 -4.25 -13.21 -0.96
CA ALA A 290 -3.94 -12.75 -2.32
C ALA A 290 -2.48 -13.00 -2.73
N LEU A 291 -2.24 -12.92 -4.03
CA LEU A 291 -0.94 -13.03 -4.67
C LEU A 291 -0.77 -11.89 -5.68
N GLU A 292 0.38 -11.22 -5.67
CA GLU A 292 0.73 -10.34 -6.79
C GLU A 292 1.00 -11.17 -8.05
N VAL A 293 0.24 -10.87 -9.09
CA VAL A 293 0.28 -11.55 -10.39
C VAL A 293 0.46 -10.55 -11.54
N TYR A 294 0.12 -9.28 -11.33
CA TYR A 294 0.19 -8.25 -12.35
C TYR A 294 1.28 -7.22 -12.07
N ARG A 295 2.01 -6.87 -13.13
CA ARG A 295 3.00 -5.81 -13.23
C ARG A 295 2.59 -4.84 -14.34
N SER A 296 3.39 -3.79 -14.57
CA SER A 296 3.15 -2.79 -15.61
C SER A 296 3.21 -3.37 -17.03
N ASP A 297 4.01 -4.41 -17.25
CA ASP A 297 4.16 -5.16 -18.49
C ASP A 297 3.12 -6.27 -18.67
N GLY A 298 2.30 -6.52 -17.64
CA GLY A 298 1.13 -7.40 -17.72
C GLY A 298 1.10 -8.47 -16.64
N LYS A 299 0.42 -9.58 -16.95
CA LYS A 299 0.31 -10.75 -16.08
C LYS A 299 1.64 -11.51 -16.12
N VAL A 300 2.22 -11.83 -14.97
CA VAL A 300 3.43 -12.66 -14.90
C VAL A 300 3.06 -14.14 -15.10
N ASP A 301 3.77 -14.81 -16.00
CA ASP A 301 3.50 -16.20 -16.36
C ASP A 301 3.66 -17.14 -15.16
N GLY A 302 2.76 -18.13 -15.04
CA GLY A 302 2.74 -19.14 -13.98
C GLY A 302 2.12 -18.69 -12.65
N PHE A 303 2.18 -17.39 -12.30
CA PHE A 303 1.64 -16.90 -11.03
C PHE A 303 0.12 -16.82 -11.01
N SER A 304 -0.51 -16.63 -12.17
CA SER A 304 -1.98 -16.67 -12.27
C SER A 304 -2.52 -18.06 -11.96
N GLU A 305 -1.84 -19.08 -12.47
CA GLU A 305 -2.16 -20.49 -12.32
C GLU A 305 -1.86 -20.95 -10.89
N LEU A 306 -0.78 -20.45 -10.26
CA LEU A 306 -0.52 -20.64 -8.84
C LEU A 306 -1.59 -20.00 -7.96
N ALA A 307 -2.03 -18.77 -8.28
CA ALA A 307 -3.12 -18.12 -7.55
C ALA A 307 -4.43 -18.93 -7.65
N GLU A 308 -4.77 -19.45 -8.83
CA GLU A 308 -5.94 -20.33 -9.02
C GLU A 308 -5.80 -21.65 -8.26
N LYS A 309 -4.63 -22.30 -8.34
CA LYS A 309 -4.34 -23.56 -7.64
C LYS A 309 -4.56 -23.46 -6.14
N TYR A 310 -4.23 -22.32 -5.53
CA TYR A 310 -4.33 -22.09 -4.09
C TYR A 310 -5.53 -21.21 -3.68
N ASP A 311 -6.46 -20.93 -4.59
CA ASP A 311 -7.64 -20.07 -4.35
C ASP A 311 -7.26 -18.72 -3.70
N LEU A 312 -6.36 -18.00 -4.36
CA LEU A 312 -5.87 -16.68 -3.97
C LEU A 312 -6.40 -15.62 -4.92
N LEU A 313 -6.74 -14.45 -4.39
CA LEU A 313 -7.02 -13.29 -5.21
C LEU A 313 -5.78 -12.88 -5.99
N LYS A 314 -5.98 -12.49 -7.26
CA LYS A 314 -4.92 -12.00 -8.13
C LYS A 314 -4.87 -10.49 -8.02
N ILE A 315 -3.79 -9.92 -7.51
CA ILE A 315 -3.62 -8.46 -7.42
C ILE A 315 -2.38 -8.02 -8.18
N GLY A 316 -2.07 -6.73 -8.14
CA GLY A 316 -0.82 -6.18 -8.63
C GLY A 316 -0.73 -4.70 -8.36
N GLY A 317 0.50 -4.21 -8.32
CA GLY A 317 0.84 -2.81 -8.18
C GLY A 317 2.17 -2.52 -8.85
N SER A 318 2.52 -1.24 -8.95
CA SER A 318 3.72 -0.81 -9.66
C SER A 318 5.01 -1.06 -8.87
N ASP A 319 4.92 -1.25 -7.55
CA ASP A 319 6.08 -1.28 -6.64
C ASP A 319 6.93 0.00 -6.79
N PHE A 320 6.22 1.13 -6.94
CA PHE A 320 6.83 2.42 -7.28
C PHE A 320 7.58 3.02 -6.08
N HIS A 321 8.85 3.39 -6.30
CA HIS A 321 9.69 4.06 -5.31
C HIS A 321 10.08 5.49 -5.74
N GLY A 322 9.75 5.94 -6.96
CA GLY A 322 10.09 7.28 -7.44
C GLY A 322 11.59 7.52 -7.66
N ARG A 323 12.37 6.47 -7.90
CA ARG A 323 13.80 6.54 -8.27
C ARG A 323 14.03 7.22 -9.61
N GLY A 324 13.04 7.10 -10.50
CA GLY A 324 13.19 7.47 -11.90
C GLY A 324 14.10 6.50 -12.67
N GLY A 325 14.27 6.77 -13.96
CA GLY A 325 15.02 5.90 -14.87
C GLY A 325 14.12 4.90 -15.62
N LYS A 326 14.74 4.06 -16.45
CA LYS A 326 14.04 3.17 -17.39
C LYS A 326 13.57 1.85 -16.78
N ASP A 327 14.11 1.49 -15.62
CA ASP A 327 13.90 0.18 -14.97
C ASP A 327 12.76 0.21 -13.93
N GLU A 328 12.14 1.37 -13.69
CA GLU A 328 11.05 1.53 -12.73
C GLU A 328 9.73 1.81 -13.45
N SER A 329 8.68 1.11 -13.01
CA SER A 329 7.33 1.34 -13.51
C SER A 329 6.73 2.53 -12.79
N ASP A 330 6.18 3.50 -13.52
CA ASP A 330 5.50 4.63 -12.90
C ASP A 330 4.21 4.18 -12.19
N ILE A 331 3.79 4.96 -11.21
CA ILE A 331 2.59 4.70 -10.42
C ILE A 331 1.32 4.67 -11.30
N GLY A 332 0.42 3.72 -11.07
CA GLY A 332 -0.81 3.57 -11.86
C GLY A 332 -0.64 2.93 -13.24
N THR A 333 0.55 2.39 -13.56
CA THR A 333 0.77 1.68 -14.83
C THR A 333 0.17 0.28 -14.87
N VAL A 334 -0.06 -0.35 -13.72
CA VAL A 334 -0.66 -1.69 -13.62
C VAL A 334 -2.17 -1.63 -13.82
N LYS A 335 -2.68 -2.35 -14.84
CA LYS A 335 -4.10 -2.38 -15.17
C LYS A 335 -4.74 -3.68 -14.71
N LEU A 336 -5.54 -3.59 -13.64
CA LEU A 336 -6.34 -4.70 -13.15
C LEU A 336 -7.72 -4.72 -13.82
N ALA A 337 -8.25 -5.92 -14.09
CA ALA A 337 -9.61 -6.06 -14.57
C ALA A 337 -10.61 -5.59 -13.51
N ILE A 338 -11.72 -4.99 -13.92
CA ILE A 338 -12.73 -4.49 -12.98
C ILE A 338 -13.33 -5.60 -12.10
N THR A 339 -13.42 -6.83 -12.64
CA THR A 339 -13.84 -8.02 -11.92
C THR A 339 -12.83 -8.42 -10.83
N THR A 340 -11.53 -8.26 -11.08
CA THR A 340 -10.47 -8.46 -10.10
C THR A 340 -10.60 -7.48 -8.93
N LEU A 341 -10.79 -6.19 -9.23
CA LEU A 341 -11.02 -5.17 -8.21
C LEU A 341 -12.29 -5.44 -7.40
N CYS A 342 -13.36 -5.88 -8.07
CA CYS A 342 -14.60 -6.27 -7.40
C CYS A 342 -14.41 -7.47 -6.46
N SER A 343 -13.68 -8.51 -6.87
CA SER A 343 -13.36 -9.66 -6.01
C SER A 343 -12.52 -9.26 -4.80
N PHE A 344 -11.52 -8.39 -4.99
CA PHE A 344 -10.74 -7.81 -3.89
C PHE A 344 -11.64 -7.10 -2.89
N LEU A 345 -12.47 -6.16 -3.34
CA LEU A 345 -13.36 -5.40 -2.46
C LEU A 345 -14.44 -6.26 -1.80
N LYS A 346 -14.93 -7.32 -2.46
CA LYS A 346 -15.89 -8.27 -1.88
C LYS A 346 -15.28 -9.09 -0.74
N MET A 347 -14.00 -9.47 -0.86
CA MET A 347 -13.28 -10.13 0.24
C MET A 347 -12.93 -9.14 1.35
N ALA A 348 -12.51 -7.94 0.98
CA ALA A 348 -12.05 -6.90 1.91
C ALA A 348 -13.15 -6.41 2.84
N ARG A 349 -14.33 -6.18 2.29
CA ARG A 349 -15.43 -5.52 2.99
C ARG A 349 -15.81 -6.20 4.32
N PRO A 350 -16.16 -7.50 4.38
CA PRO A 350 -16.51 -8.12 5.66
C PRO A 350 -15.35 -8.11 6.66
N ILE A 351 -14.11 -8.29 6.20
CA ILE A 351 -12.90 -8.24 7.04
C ILE A 351 -12.74 -6.85 7.66
N TRP A 352 -12.80 -5.80 6.84
CA TRP A 352 -12.66 -4.41 7.28
C TRP A 352 -13.83 -3.95 8.17
N CYS A 353 -15.06 -4.38 7.87
CA CYS A 353 -16.23 -4.11 8.72
C CYS A 353 -16.09 -4.75 10.10
N SER A 354 -15.62 -6.00 10.18
CA SER A 354 -15.33 -6.66 11.46
C SER A 354 -14.25 -5.90 12.24
N ALA A 355 -13.17 -5.49 11.57
CA ALA A 355 -12.10 -4.72 12.20
C ALA A 355 -12.60 -3.38 12.77
N MET A 356 -13.42 -2.68 12.00
CA MET A 356 -14.05 -1.43 12.39
C MET A 356 -14.96 -1.62 13.62
N LYS A 357 -15.75 -2.70 13.66
CA LYS A 357 -16.58 -3.05 14.81
C LYS A 357 -15.73 -3.24 16.06
N ASP A 358 -14.64 -4.00 15.97
CA ASP A 358 -13.72 -4.23 17.09
C ASP A 358 -13.11 -2.92 17.62
N ILE A 359 -12.71 -2.00 16.72
CA ILE A 359 -12.17 -0.69 17.07
C ILE A 359 -13.20 0.13 17.85
N LEU A 360 -14.44 0.19 17.35
CA LEU A 360 -15.51 0.96 17.98
C LEU A 360 -15.90 0.38 19.34
N LEU A 361 -15.95 -0.95 19.46
CA LEU A 361 -16.22 -1.63 20.72
C LEU A 361 -15.12 -1.36 21.75
N LYS A 362 -13.85 -1.43 21.35
CA LYS A 362 -12.72 -1.10 22.23
C LYS A 362 -12.76 0.34 22.72
N PHE A 363 -13.12 1.29 21.85
CA PHE A 363 -13.31 2.68 22.26
C PHE A 363 -14.52 2.85 23.19
N ALA A 364 -15.61 2.12 22.95
CA ALA A 364 -16.78 2.15 23.83
C ALA A 364 -16.45 1.63 25.24
N GLU A 365 -15.64 0.58 25.34
CA GLU A 365 -15.17 0.01 26.61
C GLU A 365 -14.20 0.95 27.36
N GLU A 366 -13.32 1.63 26.63
CA GLU A 366 -12.30 2.52 27.19
C GLU A 366 -12.19 3.83 26.37
N PRO A 367 -13.11 4.80 26.53
CA PRO A 367 -13.07 6.04 25.77
C PRO A 367 -11.99 6.96 26.37
N SER A 368 -10.81 6.91 25.76
CA SER A 368 -9.62 7.67 26.12
C SER A 368 -9.11 8.46 24.90
N THR A 369 -8.37 9.54 25.14
CA THR A 369 -7.70 10.30 24.06
C THR A 369 -6.78 9.41 23.23
N THR A 370 -6.15 8.41 23.85
CA THR A 370 -5.29 7.44 23.17
C THR A 370 -6.09 6.56 22.20
N ASN A 371 -7.21 5.99 22.64
CA ASN A 371 -8.06 5.15 21.77
C ASN A 371 -8.72 6.00 20.68
N LEU A 372 -9.11 7.24 20.98
CA LEU A 372 -9.58 8.20 19.98
C LEU A 372 -8.51 8.50 18.93
N GLY A 373 -7.28 8.80 19.37
CA GLY A 373 -6.15 9.08 18.49
C GLY A 373 -5.88 7.94 17.51
N LYS A 374 -5.96 6.69 17.98
CA LYS A 374 -5.82 5.49 17.13
C LYS A 374 -6.95 5.37 16.09
N MET A 375 -8.19 5.69 16.47
CA MET A 375 -9.32 5.67 15.54
C MET A 375 -9.18 6.70 14.42
N VAL A 376 -8.78 7.92 14.76
CA VAL A 376 -8.70 9.00 13.77
C VAL A 376 -7.42 8.97 12.94
N LEU A 377 -6.42 8.17 13.32
CA LEU A 377 -5.10 8.10 12.68
C LEU A 377 -5.18 7.83 11.16
N PHE A 378 -6.10 6.95 10.75
CA PHE A 378 -6.25 6.52 9.36
C PHE A 378 -7.45 7.15 8.64
N GLY A 379 -8.31 7.85 9.38
CA GLY A 379 -9.50 8.50 8.85
C GLY A 379 -9.27 9.96 8.48
N GLU A 380 -10.26 10.56 7.83
CA GLU A 380 -10.21 11.97 7.41
C GLU A 380 -10.44 12.95 8.58
N LEU A 381 -10.42 12.48 9.82
CA LEU A 381 -10.80 13.24 11.03
C LEU A 381 -9.65 14.07 11.63
N ILE A 382 -8.66 14.42 10.81
CA ILE A 382 -7.44 15.13 11.23
C ILE A 382 -7.75 16.52 11.82
N ASN A 383 -8.93 17.09 11.55
CA ASN A 383 -9.36 18.38 12.10
C ASN A 383 -10.13 18.31 13.43
N PHE A 384 -10.30 17.13 14.04
CA PHE A 384 -10.97 17.03 15.34
C PHE A 384 -10.01 17.40 16.49
N ASN A 385 -9.74 18.69 16.63
CA ASN A 385 -8.97 19.24 17.74
C ASN A 385 -9.81 19.25 19.02
N GLY A 386 -9.76 18.14 19.75
CA GLY A 386 -10.17 18.05 21.15
C GLY A 386 -11.43 17.22 21.39
N PHE A 387 -11.27 16.15 22.18
CA PHE A 387 -12.39 15.58 22.94
C PHE A 387 -12.76 16.60 24.02
N SER A 388 -13.78 17.42 23.80
CA SER A 388 -14.43 18.08 24.95
C SER A 388 -15.19 16.99 25.69
N SER A 389 -15.10 16.95 27.02
CA SER A 389 -15.90 16.02 27.85
C SER A 389 -17.42 16.17 27.66
N THR A 390 -17.85 17.18 26.90
CA THR A 390 -19.22 17.52 26.57
C THR A 390 -19.71 16.93 25.24
N GLY A 391 -18.84 16.39 24.38
CA GLY A 391 -19.24 15.62 23.20
C GLY A 391 -19.47 14.17 23.59
N SER A 392 -20.69 13.66 23.39
CA SER A 392 -21.01 12.27 23.75
C SER A 392 -20.18 11.34 22.87
N GLY A 393 -19.63 10.24 23.41
CA GLY A 393 -18.86 9.27 22.61
C GLY A 393 -19.62 8.77 21.37
N MET A 394 -20.95 8.90 21.38
CA MET A 394 -21.85 8.66 20.26
C MET A 394 -21.61 9.59 19.07
N ASP A 395 -21.34 10.89 19.28
CA ASP A 395 -21.09 11.86 18.21
C ASP A 395 -19.82 11.49 17.43
N ILE A 396 -18.78 11.08 18.15
CA ILE A 396 -17.52 10.62 17.57
C ILE A 396 -17.72 9.32 16.79
N VAL A 397 -18.47 8.38 17.33
CA VAL A 397 -18.74 7.12 16.64
C VAL A 397 -19.56 7.35 15.38
N ASN A 398 -20.59 8.18 15.43
CA ASN A 398 -21.35 8.57 14.24
C ASN A 398 -20.45 9.25 13.20
N LEU A 399 -19.54 10.13 13.64
CA LEU A 399 -18.58 10.80 12.78
C LEU A 399 -17.61 9.80 12.12
N CYS A 400 -17.02 8.89 12.89
CA CYS A 400 -16.15 7.83 12.38
C CYS A 400 -16.88 6.93 11.38
N LEU A 401 -18.09 6.50 11.71
CA LEU A 401 -18.92 5.68 10.83
C LEU A 401 -19.23 6.39 9.51
N SER A 402 -19.55 7.69 9.56
CA SER A 402 -19.80 8.47 8.36
C SER A 402 -18.56 8.62 7.46
N SER A 403 -17.37 8.67 8.07
CA SER A 403 -16.09 8.73 7.34
C SER A 403 -15.68 7.37 6.78
N TRP A 404 -15.92 6.28 7.52
CA TRP A 404 -15.45 4.95 7.16
C TRP A 404 -16.39 4.19 6.22
N LEU A 405 -17.69 4.45 6.30
CA LEU A 405 -18.69 3.77 5.49
C LEU A 405 -19.05 4.60 4.27
N SER A 406 -18.89 4.03 3.08
CA SER A 406 -19.76 4.41 1.97
C SER A 406 -21.18 3.93 2.30
N ASN A 407 -22.21 4.56 1.72
CA ASN A 407 -23.67 4.40 1.99
C ASN A 407 -24.23 2.97 2.19
N ASN A 408 -23.44 1.91 2.02
CA ASN A 408 -23.85 0.52 2.12
C ASN A 408 -23.11 -0.28 3.23
N GLY A 409 -22.20 0.30 4.00
CA GLY A 409 -21.10 -0.43 4.67
C GLY A 409 -21.43 -1.51 5.70
N MET A 410 -22.33 -1.26 6.66
CA MET A 410 -22.70 -2.19 7.74
C MET A 410 -24.22 -2.40 7.76
N GLU A 411 -24.68 -3.59 8.11
CA GLU A 411 -26.10 -3.77 8.45
C GLU A 411 -26.41 -2.95 9.70
N GLU A 412 -27.56 -2.27 9.70
CA GLU A 412 -28.01 -1.37 10.77
C GLU A 412 -28.00 -2.05 12.16
N VAL A 413 -28.17 -3.38 12.18
CA VAL A 413 -28.13 -4.23 13.38
C VAL A 413 -26.75 -4.22 14.06
N GLU A 414 -25.66 -4.27 13.30
CA GLU A 414 -24.30 -4.33 13.87
C GLU A 414 -23.87 -2.98 14.44
N LEU A 415 -24.33 -1.90 13.78
CA LEU A 415 -24.20 -0.53 14.26
C LEU A 415 -24.95 -0.34 15.58
N GLU A 416 -26.13 -0.93 15.70
CA GLU A 416 -26.96 -0.80 16.90
C GLU A 416 -26.31 -1.41 18.14
N GLU A 417 -25.60 -2.53 18.01
CA GLU A 417 -24.83 -3.10 19.14
C GLU A 417 -23.77 -2.12 19.68
N VAL A 418 -23.03 -1.48 18.78
CA VAL A 418 -22.01 -0.48 19.13
C VAL A 418 -22.66 0.74 19.78
N ARG A 419 -23.74 1.25 19.18
CA ARG A 419 -24.51 2.39 19.69
C ARG A 419 -25.08 2.13 21.09
N LEU A 420 -25.66 0.95 21.32
CA LEU A 420 -26.20 0.54 22.61
C LEU A 420 -25.10 0.50 23.67
N LYS A 421 -23.94 -0.10 23.39
CA LYS A 421 -22.82 -0.14 24.36
C LYS A 421 -22.30 1.26 24.70
N LEU A 422 -22.18 2.15 23.72
CA LEU A 422 -21.79 3.54 23.95
C LEU A 422 -22.81 4.30 24.79
N ALA A 423 -24.11 4.12 24.52
CA ALA A 423 -25.18 4.74 25.31
C ALA A 423 -25.11 4.31 26.79
N HIS A 424 -24.80 3.05 27.08
CA HIS A 424 -24.61 2.55 28.44
C HIS A 424 -23.38 3.15 29.14
N CYS A 425 -22.31 3.47 28.39
CA CYS A 425 -21.11 4.11 28.93
C CYS A 425 -21.31 5.61 29.24
N VAL A 426 -22.15 6.28 28.46
CA VAL A 426 -22.55 7.68 28.71
C VAL A 426 -23.51 7.77 29.91
N GLY A 427 -24.41 6.80 30.09
CA GLY A 427 -25.36 6.80 31.21
C GLY A 427 -24.80 6.38 32.59
N LYS A 428 -23.53 5.96 32.67
CA LYS A 428 -22.86 5.55 33.92
C LYS A 428 -21.83 6.57 34.44
N ARG A 429 -21.69 7.72 33.79
CA ARG A 429 -20.89 8.87 34.26
C ARG A 429 -21.82 9.99 34.67
#